data_AF-A0A4Z0GNA4-F1
#
_entry.id   AF-A0A4Z0GNA4-F1
#
_cell.length_a   1.000
_cell.length_b   1.000
_cell.length_c   1.000
_cell.angle_alpha   90.00
_cell.angle_beta   90.00
_cell.angle_gamma   90.00
#
_symmetry.space_group_name_H-M   'P 1'
#
loop_
_entity.id
_entity.type
_entity.pdbx_description
1 polymer ?
#
loop_
_entity_poly.entity_id
_entity_poly.type
_entity_poly.pdbx_seq_one_letter_code
_entity_poly.pdbx_strand_id
1 'polypeptide(L)'
;MPSLSDYGAIISRYSTIFRQPPSLILNENELKITLYFITSFYGETQLRVREWFDSDDKKIRYRYCWERNNSHPGHISAWENEHDHDGLQTNPHHHHYVPGNRHQVQNNYNVRDLESALSVVKDYLLSNLEYDGKEI
;
A
#
# COMPACT_ATOMS: atom_id res chain seq x y z
N MET A 1 -6.31 -2.87 -20.20
CA MET A 1 -6.29 -2.62 -18.74
C MET A 1 -5.63 -3.79 -18.06
N PRO A 2 -4.86 -3.59 -16.96
CA PRO A 2 -4.40 -4.72 -16.18
C PRO A 2 -5.59 -5.54 -15.71
N SER A 3 -5.41 -6.84 -15.84
CA SER A 3 -6.37 -7.88 -15.51
C SER A 3 -6.13 -8.38 -14.09
N LEU A 4 -7.15 -9.03 -13.53
CA LEU A 4 -7.05 -9.76 -12.26
C LEU A 4 -5.89 -10.77 -12.24
N SER A 5 -5.62 -11.41 -13.38
CA SER A 5 -4.53 -12.37 -13.53
C SER A 5 -3.15 -11.76 -13.31
N ASP A 6 -2.98 -10.47 -13.61
CA ASP A 6 -1.67 -9.80 -13.50
C ASP A 6 -1.23 -9.68 -12.02
N TYR A 7 -2.20 -9.65 -11.10
CA TYR A 7 -1.96 -9.64 -9.66
C TYR A 7 -1.97 -11.03 -9.04
N GLY A 8 -2.46 -12.04 -9.75
CA GLY A 8 -2.58 -13.40 -9.23
C GLY A 8 -1.25 -13.95 -8.73
N ALA A 9 -0.16 -13.75 -9.48
CA ALA A 9 1.17 -14.20 -9.08
C ALA A 9 1.66 -13.51 -7.79
N ILE A 10 1.44 -12.19 -7.66
CA ILE A 10 1.80 -11.42 -6.47
C ILE A 10 0.95 -11.88 -5.29
N ILE A 11 -0.37 -11.95 -5.44
CA ILE A 11 -1.30 -12.39 -4.40
C ILE A 11 -0.94 -13.81 -3.92
N SER A 12 -0.64 -14.74 -4.83
CA SER A 12 -0.23 -16.09 -4.44
C SER A 12 1.10 -16.09 -3.66
N ARG A 13 2.09 -15.30 -4.08
CA ARG A 13 3.40 -15.20 -3.42
C ARG A 13 3.30 -14.66 -1.99
N TYR A 14 2.37 -13.75 -1.74
CA TYR A 14 2.14 -13.14 -0.42
C TYR A 14 0.97 -13.77 0.36
N SER A 15 0.42 -14.89 -0.11
CA SER A 15 -0.76 -15.53 0.50
C SER A 15 -0.61 -15.83 2.00
N THR A 16 0.60 -16.07 2.49
CA THR A 16 0.86 -16.39 3.91
C THR A 16 0.53 -15.26 4.88
N ILE A 17 0.48 -14.00 4.42
CA ILE A 17 0.16 -12.85 5.28
C ILE A 17 -1.29 -12.42 5.19
N PHE A 18 -2.11 -13.06 4.34
CA PHE A 18 -3.51 -12.72 4.17
C PHE A 18 -4.40 -13.54 5.11
N ARG A 19 -5.32 -12.87 5.80
CA ARG A 19 -6.33 -13.48 6.68
C ARG A 19 -7.52 -14.02 5.91
N GLN A 20 -7.81 -13.42 4.76
CA GLN A 20 -8.95 -13.75 3.90
C GLN A 20 -8.62 -13.41 2.45
N PRO A 21 -9.41 -13.92 1.48
CA PRO A 21 -9.24 -13.54 0.09
C PRO A 21 -9.28 -12.00 -0.11
N PRO A 22 -8.43 -11.47 -1.00
CA PRO A 22 -8.47 -10.07 -1.41
C PRO A 22 -9.86 -9.65 -1.91
N SER A 23 -10.28 -8.43 -1.57
CA SER A 23 -11.39 -7.77 -2.26
C SER A 23 -10.84 -6.96 -3.41
N LEU A 24 -11.44 -7.05 -4.60
CA LEU A 24 -10.94 -6.38 -5.79
C LEU A 24 -12.09 -5.76 -6.59
N ILE A 25 -11.89 -4.50 -6.99
CA ILE A 25 -12.84 -3.72 -7.78
C ILE A 25 -12.06 -3.11 -8.95
N LEU A 26 -12.54 -3.34 -10.17
CA LEU A 26 -11.98 -2.76 -11.38
C LEU A 26 -12.99 -1.78 -11.97
N ASN A 27 -12.57 -0.53 -12.11
CA ASN A 27 -13.27 0.52 -12.84
C ASN A 27 -12.57 0.75 -14.19
N GLU A 28 -13.09 1.62 -15.05
CA GLU A 28 -12.57 1.83 -16.42
C GLU A 28 -11.06 2.11 -16.49
N ASN A 29 -10.50 2.86 -15.54
CA ASN A 29 -9.09 3.24 -15.49
C ASN A 29 -8.47 3.14 -14.08
N GLU A 30 -9.20 2.55 -13.13
CA GLU A 30 -8.81 2.49 -11.72
C GLU A 30 -8.99 1.07 -11.19
N LEU A 31 -7.92 0.54 -10.60
CA LEU A 31 -7.92 -0.70 -9.86
C LEU A 31 -7.97 -0.40 -8.36
N LYS A 32 -8.82 -1.10 -7.62
CA LYS A 32 -8.84 -1.10 -6.15
C LYS A 32 -8.67 -2.51 -5.62
N ILE A 33 -7.74 -2.69 -4.68
CA ILE A 33 -7.57 -3.95 -3.95
C ILE A 33 -7.59 -3.64 -2.45
N THR A 34 -8.34 -4.42 -1.68
CA THR A 34 -8.22 -4.44 -0.22
C THR A 34 -7.65 -5.79 0.19
N LEU A 35 -6.46 -5.74 0.80
CA LEU A 35 -5.76 -6.91 1.34
C LEU A 35 -5.88 -6.88 2.85
N TYR A 36 -6.50 -7.91 3.42
CA TYR A 36 -6.69 -8.05 4.86
C TYR A 36 -5.62 -8.96 5.44
N PHE A 37 -4.87 -8.46 6.41
CA PHE A 37 -3.72 -9.16 6.94
C PHE A 37 -4.04 -9.98 8.19
N ILE A 38 -3.18 -10.96 8.46
CA ILE A 38 -3.14 -11.68 9.73
C ILE A 38 -2.91 -10.70 10.90
N THR A 39 -3.34 -11.08 12.10
CA THR A 39 -3.12 -10.30 13.31
C THR A 39 -1.64 -10.21 13.64
N SER A 40 -1.16 -9.01 13.95
CA SER A 40 0.24 -8.73 14.33
C SER A 40 0.28 -7.61 15.39
N PHE A 41 1.39 -6.87 15.50
CA PHE A 41 1.64 -5.86 16.55
C PHE A 41 0.51 -4.84 16.67
N TYR A 42 0.00 -4.35 15.53
CA TYR A 42 -1.10 -3.38 15.48
C TYR A 42 -2.50 -4.00 15.49
N GLY A 43 -2.62 -5.31 15.76
CA GLY A 43 -3.86 -6.07 15.64
C GLY A 43 -4.20 -6.40 14.19
N GLU A 44 -5.49 -6.38 13.85
CA GLU A 44 -5.95 -6.56 12.47
C GLU A 44 -5.65 -5.30 11.65
N THR A 45 -4.94 -5.47 10.54
CA THR A 45 -4.58 -4.38 9.62
C THR A 45 -4.92 -4.75 8.19
N GLN A 46 -4.93 -3.74 7.31
CA GLN A 46 -5.21 -3.94 5.88
C GLN A 46 -4.35 -3.02 5.01
N LEU A 47 -4.10 -3.45 3.77
CA LEU A 47 -3.54 -2.60 2.72
C LEU A 47 -4.65 -2.24 1.74
N ARG A 48 -4.94 -0.93 1.63
CA ARG A 48 -5.76 -0.38 0.56
C ARG A 48 -4.86 0.00 -0.61
N VAL A 49 -5.10 -0.64 -1.74
CA VAL A 49 -4.40 -0.43 -2.99
C VAL A 49 -5.31 0.33 -3.94
N ARG A 50 -4.78 1.39 -4.54
CA ARG A 50 -5.40 2.06 -5.68
C ARG A 50 -4.33 2.28 -6.73
N GLU A 51 -4.62 1.91 -7.97
CA GLU A 51 -3.75 2.17 -9.10
C GLU A 51 -4.57 2.73 -10.26
N TRP A 52 -4.02 3.71 -10.96
CA TRP A 52 -4.65 4.34 -12.12
C TRP A 52 -3.79 4.14 -13.34
N PHE A 53 -4.45 3.90 -14.46
CA PHE A 53 -3.84 3.58 -15.72
C PHE A 53 -4.25 4.59 -16.79
N ASP A 54 -3.34 4.87 -17.72
CA ASP A 54 -3.67 5.61 -18.93
C ASP A 54 -4.32 4.69 -19.99
N SER A 55 -4.60 5.25 -21.17
CA SER A 55 -5.20 4.51 -22.29
C SER A 55 -4.32 3.40 -22.86
N ASP A 56 -3.02 3.43 -22.58
CA ASP A 56 -2.04 2.42 -23.00
C ASP A 56 -1.77 1.41 -21.88
N ASP A 57 -2.63 1.37 -20.85
CA ASP A 57 -2.54 0.51 -19.67
C ASP A 57 -1.30 0.71 -18.81
N LYS A 58 -0.63 1.86 -18.96
CA LYS A 58 0.53 2.19 -18.14
C LYS A 58 0.07 2.81 -16.83
N LYS A 59 0.61 2.31 -15.72
CA LYS A 59 0.34 2.87 -14.40
C LYS A 59 0.88 4.30 -14.31
N ILE A 60 -0.02 5.26 -14.12
CA ILE A 60 0.30 6.68 -14.01
C ILE A 60 0.21 7.19 -12.57
N ARG A 61 -0.66 6.59 -11.75
CA ARG A 61 -0.81 6.93 -10.32
C ARG A 61 -0.98 5.67 -9.48
N TYR A 62 -0.60 5.75 -8.23
CA TYR A 62 -0.77 4.68 -7.26
C TYR A 62 -0.89 5.22 -5.84
N ARG A 63 -1.53 4.41 -5.00
CA ARG A 63 -1.61 4.57 -3.55
C ARG A 63 -1.68 3.21 -2.89
N TYR A 64 -0.74 2.97 -2.00
CA TYR A 64 -0.66 1.79 -1.14
C TYR A 64 -0.74 2.27 0.31
N CYS A 65 -1.87 2.08 0.97
CA CYS A 65 -2.11 2.61 2.33
C CYS A 65 -2.27 1.46 3.31
N TRP A 66 -1.30 1.28 4.21
CA TRP A 66 -1.36 0.31 5.29
C TRP A 66 -1.95 0.96 6.53
N GLU A 67 -3.06 0.42 7.02
CA GLU A 67 -3.84 1.02 8.09
C GLU A 67 -4.42 -0.02 9.03
N ARG A 68 -4.76 0.42 10.25
CA ARG A 68 -5.50 -0.42 11.20
C ARG A 68 -6.92 -0.64 10.70
N ASN A 69 -7.42 -1.86 10.86
CA ASN A 69 -8.79 -2.22 10.52
C ASN A 69 -9.74 -1.85 11.66
N ASN A 70 -9.93 -0.55 11.91
CA ASN A 70 -10.80 -0.02 12.97
C ASN A 70 -11.66 1.17 12.48
N SER A 71 -12.66 1.55 13.29
CA SER A 71 -13.62 2.61 12.97
C SER A 71 -13.02 4.01 12.77
N HIS A 72 -11.80 4.22 13.28
CA HIS A 72 -11.00 5.43 13.06
C HIS A 72 -9.68 5.01 12.43
N PRO A 73 -9.62 4.82 11.10
CA PRO A 73 -8.47 4.26 10.42
C PRO A 73 -7.24 5.14 10.68
N GLY A 74 -6.37 4.66 11.56
CA GLY A 74 -5.04 5.22 11.73
C GLY A 74 -4.16 4.67 10.62
N HIS A 75 -3.68 5.55 9.73
CA HIS A 75 -2.62 5.17 8.79
C HIS A 75 -1.39 4.74 9.59
N ILE A 76 -0.86 3.56 9.28
CA ILE A 76 0.44 3.09 9.77
C ILE A 76 1.52 3.62 8.82
N SER A 77 1.32 3.42 7.52
CA SER A 77 2.18 3.98 6.47
C SER A 77 1.37 4.09 5.17
N ALA A 78 1.82 4.96 4.27
CA ALA A 78 1.37 4.88 2.88
C ALA A 78 2.50 5.25 1.91
N TRP A 79 2.38 4.72 0.70
CA TRP A 79 3.27 4.95 -0.43
C TRP A 79 2.40 5.37 -1.62
N GLU A 80 2.47 6.63 -2.03
CA GLU A 80 1.56 7.16 -3.05
C GLU A 80 2.15 8.34 -3.81
N ASN A 81 1.77 8.43 -5.09
CA ASN A 81 1.91 9.61 -5.93
C ASN A 81 0.54 10.18 -6.37
N GLU A 82 -0.54 9.82 -5.67
CA GLU A 82 -1.92 10.27 -5.97
C GLU A 82 -2.08 11.79 -5.81
N HIS A 83 -1.27 12.42 -4.94
CA HIS A 83 -1.36 13.84 -4.64
C HIS A 83 -0.37 14.66 -5.46
N ASP A 84 -0.89 15.51 -6.35
CA ASP A 84 -0.13 16.55 -7.05
C ASP A 84 0.23 17.67 -6.05
N HIS A 85 1.29 17.48 -5.26
CA HIS A 85 1.82 18.53 -4.40
C HIS A 85 2.66 19.51 -5.25
N ASP A 86 2.28 20.78 -5.24
CA ASP A 86 3.00 21.93 -5.82
C ASP A 86 3.22 21.93 -7.34
N GLY A 87 2.40 21.23 -8.13
CA GLY A 87 2.51 21.24 -9.59
C GLY A 87 3.79 20.57 -10.13
N LEU A 88 4.54 19.90 -9.24
CA LEU A 88 5.67 19.07 -9.60
C LEU A 88 5.12 17.73 -10.10
N GLN A 89 5.00 17.58 -11.42
CA GLN A 89 4.57 16.33 -12.10
C GLN A 89 5.36 15.08 -11.67
N THR A 90 6.50 15.27 -11.00
CA THR A 90 7.44 14.23 -10.63
C THR A 90 7.66 14.09 -9.14
N ASN A 91 6.88 14.74 -8.25
CA ASN A 91 7.06 14.54 -6.81
C ASN A 91 6.30 13.27 -6.39
N PRO A 92 6.94 12.08 -6.40
CA PRO A 92 6.22 10.82 -6.49
C PRO A 92 5.74 10.33 -5.12
N HIS A 93 5.90 11.12 -4.06
CA HIS A 93 5.86 10.60 -2.70
C HIS A 93 5.16 11.57 -1.75
N HIS A 94 3.86 11.37 -1.56
CA HIS A 94 3.22 11.87 -0.35
C HIS A 94 3.56 10.90 0.79
N HIS A 95 4.55 11.29 1.57
CA HIS A 95 4.99 10.54 2.72
C HIS A 95 4.02 10.76 3.89
N HIS A 96 3.49 9.67 4.43
CA HIS A 96 2.71 9.74 5.67
C HIS A 96 3.64 9.69 6.88
N TYR A 97 3.14 10.24 7.99
CA TYR A 97 3.85 10.33 9.26
C TYR A 97 4.30 8.97 9.80
N VAL A 98 5.39 8.94 10.56
CA VAL A 98 5.68 7.79 11.44
C VAL A 98 4.52 7.64 12.43
N PRO A 99 4.00 6.41 12.69
CA PRO A 99 2.97 6.19 13.70
C PRO A 99 3.34 6.86 15.02
N GLY A 100 2.48 7.75 15.52
CA GLY A 100 2.73 8.49 16.77
C GLY A 100 3.61 9.74 16.65
N ASN A 101 4.25 10.01 15.50
CA ASN A 101 5.05 11.23 15.28
C ASN A 101 4.72 11.91 13.93
N ARG A 102 3.84 12.92 13.99
CA ARG A 102 3.39 13.70 12.83
C ARG A 102 4.36 14.76 12.32
N HIS A 103 5.62 14.76 12.76
CA HIS A 103 6.63 15.69 12.23
C HIS A 103 7.70 14.98 11.41
N GLN A 104 7.74 13.65 11.45
CA GLN A 104 8.70 12.87 10.70
C GLN A 104 8.07 12.33 9.43
N VAL A 105 8.70 12.69 8.31
CA VAL A 105 8.37 12.26 6.96
C VAL A 105 9.14 10.97 6.69
N GLN A 106 8.46 9.90 6.25
CA GLN A 106 9.10 8.63 5.88
C GLN A 106 9.97 8.83 4.62
N ASN A 107 11.06 8.08 4.45
CA ASN A 107 11.87 8.11 3.22
C ASN A 107 11.75 6.76 2.51
N ASN A 108 10.81 6.65 1.57
CA ASN A 108 10.39 5.37 0.97
C ASN A 108 10.18 5.49 -0.55
N TYR A 109 11.08 6.23 -1.23
CA TYR A 109 10.98 6.57 -2.66
C TYR A 109 11.02 5.36 -3.62
N ASN A 110 11.48 4.22 -3.10
CA ASN A 110 11.65 2.96 -3.82
C ASN A 110 10.34 2.15 -3.92
N VAL A 111 9.35 2.40 -3.08
CA VAL A 111 8.07 1.67 -3.13
C VAL A 111 7.13 2.29 -4.16
N ARG A 112 7.06 1.64 -5.33
CA ARG A 112 6.28 2.13 -6.50
C ARG A 112 5.33 1.09 -7.09
N ASP A 113 5.29 -0.09 -6.50
CA ASP A 113 4.41 -1.18 -6.90
C ASP A 113 3.89 -1.96 -5.69
N LEU A 114 2.82 -2.72 -5.93
CA LEU A 114 2.16 -3.51 -4.92
C LEU A 114 3.10 -4.54 -4.28
N GLU A 115 3.99 -5.15 -5.06
CA GLU A 115 4.92 -6.16 -4.56
C GLU A 115 5.90 -5.55 -3.56
N SER A 116 6.48 -4.39 -3.86
CA SER A 116 7.38 -3.66 -2.97
C SER A 116 6.66 -3.27 -1.68
N ALA A 117 5.43 -2.76 -1.78
CA ALA A 117 4.63 -2.42 -0.60
C ALA A 117 4.33 -3.65 0.27
N LEU A 118 3.98 -4.78 -0.36
CA LEU A 118 3.74 -6.04 0.33
C LEU A 118 5.00 -6.61 0.96
N SER A 119 6.17 -6.45 0.34
CA SER A 119 7.45 -6.86 0.92
C SER A 119 7.70 -6.15 2.24
N VAL A 120 7.54 -4.82 2.27
CA VAL A 120 7.68 -4.03 3.51
C VAL A 120 6.67 -4.51 4.56
N VAL A 121 5.38 -4.55 4.22
CA VAL A 121 4.34 -4.94 5.18
C VAL A 121 4.57 -6.35 5.71
N LYS A 122 4.96 -7.30 4.86
CA LYS A 122 5.25 -8.69 5.24
C LYS A 122 6.30 -8.76 6.34
N ASP A 123 7.39 -8.03 6.21
CA ASP A 123 8.50 -8.11 7.16
C ASP A 123 8.07 -7.67 8.57
N TYR A 124 7.28 -6.60 8.67
CA TYR A 124 6.75 -6.13 9.96
C TYR A 124 5.64 -7.05 10.51
N LEU A 125 4.76 -7.57 9.64
CA LEU A 125 3.71 -8.50 10.06
C LEU A 125 4.30 -9.78 10.65
N LEU A 126 5.28 -10.38 9.97
CA LEU A 126 5.89 -11.65 10.37
C LEU A 126 6.85 -11.49 11.54
N SER A 127 7.55 -10.36 11.63
CA SER A 127 8.43 -10.06 12.77
C SER A 127 7.66 -9.60 14.01
N ASN A 128 6.37 -9.28 13.85
CA ASN A 128 5.51 -8.74 14.91
C ASN A 128 6.11 -7.49 15.58
N LEU A 129 6.67 -6.61 14.75
CA LEU A 129 7.34 -5.38 15.17
C LEU A 129 6.50 -4.15 14.87
N GLU A 130 6.77 -3.09 15.63
CA GLU A 130 6.26 -1.76 15.33
C GLU A 130 6.91 -1.23 14.04
N TYR A 131 6.13 -0.57 13.19
CA TYR A 131 6.67 0.06 11.99
C TYR A 131 7.32 1.40 12.37
N ASP A 132 8.63 1.52 12.14
CA ASP A 132 9.44 2.68 12.54
C ASP A 132 9.76 3.66 11.40
N GLY A 133 9.50 3.26 10.15
CA GLY A 133 9.74 4.05 8.95
C GLY A 133 11.20 4.44 8.69
N LYS A 134 12.18 3.80 9.34
CA LYS A 134 13.60 4.19 9.28
C LYS A 134 14.44 3.41 8.27
N GLU A 135 13.98 2.24 7.81
CA GLU A 135 14.68 1.43 6.80
C GLU A 135 13.69 0.80 5.81
N ILE A 136 13.51 1.44 4.65
CA ILE A 136 12.83 0.88 3.47
C ILE A 136 13.69 1.12 2.24
#